data_AF-A0AAU9U1D0-F1
#
_entry.id   AF-A0AAU9U1D0-F1
#
_cell.length_a   1.000
_cell.length_b   1.000
_cell.length_c   1.000
_cell.angle_alpha   90.00
_cell.angle_beta   90.00
_cell.angle_gamma   90.00
#
_symmetry.space_group_name_H-M   'P 1'
#
loop_
_entity.id
_entity.type
_entity.pdbx_description
1 polymer ?
#
loop_
_entity_poly.entity_id
_entity_poly.type
_entity_poly.pdbx_seq_one_letter_code
_entity_poly.pdbx_strand_id
1 'polypeptide(L)'
;MHVVHSLCWWLFNSTSHIEEVVLFYPVRGHSYMSSDRVFGVVEKELRKREEIIIREEYTQVYFEKGKIHELGKEWNTLDIENLSEFMIKDGWY
;
A
#
# COMPACT_ATOMS: atom_id res chain seq x y z
N MET A 1 8.04 -10.80 -12.69
CA MET A 1 8.31 -12.02 -11.88
C MET A 1 9.22 -11.78 -10.67
N HIS A 2 9.55 -10.53 -10.31
CA HIS A 2 10.45 -10.24 -9.17
C HIS A 2 9.72 -10.25 -7.81
N VAL A 3 8.52 -9.68 -7.72
CA VAL A 3 7.75 -9.58 -6.46
C VAL A 3 7.47 -10.95 -5.81
N VAL A 4 7.03 -11.93 -6.61
CA VAL A 4 6.75 -13.29 -6.11
C VAL A 4 8.02 -13.99 -5.64
N HIS A 5 9.13 -13.83 -6.37
CA HIS A 5 10.42 -14.40 -5.97
C HIS A 5 10.93 -13.80 -4.66
N SER A 6 10.85 -12.47 -4.50
CA SER A 6 11.24 -11.78 -3.28
C SER A 6 10.37 -12.21 -2.08
N LEU A 7 9.07 -12.37 -2.30
CA LEU A 7 8.15 -12.87 -1.28
C LEU A 7 8.47 -14.32 -0.89
N CYS A 8 8.70 -15.20 -1.86
CA CYS A 8 9.09 -16.59 -1.57
C CYS A 8 10.42 -16.67 -0.83
N TRP A 9 11.40 -15.83 -1.19
CA TRP A 9 12.67 -15.72 -0.46
C TRP A 9 12.45 -15.27 0.98
N TRP A 10 11.65 -14.22 1.20
CA TRP A 10 11.36 -13.74 2.55
C TRP A 10 10.62 -14.78 3.39
N LEU A 11 9.63 -15.48 2.80
CA LEU A 11 8.89 -16.56 3.47
C LEU A 11 9.80 -17.73 3.85
N PHE A 12 10.74 -18.11 2.98
CA PHE A 12 11.66 -19.20 3.27
C PHE A 12 12.63 -18.87 4.41
N ASN A 13 13.05 -17.61 4.53
CA ASN A 13 13.98 -17.17 5.58
C ASN A 13 13.28 -16.64 6.85
N SER A 14 11.95 -16.49 6.80
CA SER A 14 11.14 -16.06 7.93
C SER A 14 11.09 -17.15 9.01
N THR A 15 11.42 -16.80 10.25
CA THR A 15 11.21 -17.66 11.43
C THR A 15 9.75 -17.67 11.93
N SER A 16 8.88 -16.90 11.27
CA SER A 16 7.48 -16.74 11.66
C SER A 16 6.62 -17.85 11.07
N HIS A 17 5.73 -18.42 11.89
CA HIS A 17 4.69 -19.34 11.43
C HIS A 17 3.57 -18.55 10.75
N ILE A 18 3.74 -18.31 9.44
CA ILE A 18 2.77 -17.59 8.62
C ILE A 18 1.76 -18.60 8.07
N GLU A 19 0.48 -18.42 8.41
CA GLU A 19 -0.60 -19.32 7.99
C GLU A 19 -1.16 -18.97 6.60
N GLU A 20 -1.19 -17.67 6.25
CA GLU A 20 -1.77 -17.20 5.00
C GLU A 20 -1.04 -15.99 4.43
N VAL A 21 -0.88 -15.95 3.10
CA VAL A 21 -0.37 -14.81 2.35
C VAL A 21 -1.33 -14.49 1.21
N VAL A 22 -1.90 -13.28 1.21
CA VAL A 22 -2.84 -12.84 0.18
C VAL A 22 -2.17 -11.84 -0.75
N LEU A 23 -2.13 -12.16 -2.05
CA LEU A 23 -1.56 -11.33 -3.10
C LEU A 23 -2.67 -10.73 -3.96
N PHE A 24 -2.78 -9.40 -3.95
CA PHE A 24 -3.71 -8.67 -4.81
C PHE A 24 -2.97 -8.17 -6.06
N TYR A 25 -3.35 -8.68 -7.22
CA TYR A 25 -2.87 -8.17 -8.50
C TYR A 25 -3.93 -7.27 -9.13
N PRO A 26 -3.60 -6.02 -9.47
CA PRO A 26 -4.54 -5.17 -10.20
C PRO A 26 -4.74 -5.75 -11.61
N VAL A 27 -5.93 -6.29 -11.87
CA VAL A 27 -6.32 -6.73 -13.21
C VAL A 27 -6.68 -5.49 -14.05
N ARG A 28 -5.98 -5.28 -15.16
CA ARG A 28 -6.28 -4.16 -16.07
C ARG A 28 -7.72 -4.26 -16.57
N GLY A 29 -8.49 -3.17 -16.44
CA GLY A 29 -9.89 -3.10 -16.88
C GLY A 29 -10.93 -3.42 -15.81
N HIS A 30 -10.51 -3.94 -14.65
CA HIS A 30 -11.38 -4.19 -13.48
C HIS A 30 -10.78 -3.54 -12.22
N SER A 31 -10.30 -2.32 -12.36
CA SER A 31 -9.90 -1.41 -11.28
C SER A 31 -11.13 -0.91 -10.52
N TYR A 32 -12.00 -1.83 -10.11
CA TYR A 32 -13.19 -1.54 -9.33
C TYR A 32 -13.14 -2.38 -8.06
N MET A 33 -12.12 -2.10 -7.27
CA MET A 33 -12.09 -2.46 -5.87
C MET A 33 -13.20 -1.66 -5.16
N SER A 34 -13.80 -2.23 -4.11
CA SER A 34 -14.80 -1.53 -3.30
C SER A 34 -14.26 -0.18 -2.76
N SER A 35 -12.95 -0.10 -2.54
CA SER A 35 -12.23 1.14 -2.22
C SER A 35 -12.37 2.22 -3.29
N ASP A 36 -12.48 1.89 -4.57
CA ASP A 36 -12.53 2.85 -5.67
C ASP A 36 -13.82 3.68 -5.64
N ARG A 37 -14.91 3.08 -5.14
CA ARG A 37 -16.16 3.81 -4.87
C ARG A 37 -15.97 4.85 -3.76
N VAL A 38 -15.24 4.49 -2.70
CA VAL A 38 -14.94 5.40 -1.59
C VAL A 38 -14.05 6.55 -2.09
N PHE A 39 -13.04 6.27 -2.92
CA PHE A 39 -12.22 7.30 -3.55
C PHE A 39 -13.06 8.26 -4.41
N GLY A 40 -13.98 7.76 -5.22
CA GLY A 40 -14.88 8.64 -6.00
C GLY A 40 -15.82 9.50 -5.14
N VAL A 41 -16.24 9.01 -3.97
CA VAL A 41 -17.02 9.81 -3.00
C VAL A 41 -16.13 10.88 -2.35
N VAL A 42 -14.94 10.50 -1.91
CA VAL A 42 -13.97 11.44 -1.31
C VAL A 42 -13.58 12.51 -2.32
N GLU A 43 -13.29 12.15 -3.58
CA GLU A 43 -12.95 13.09 -4.64
C GLU A 43 -14.05 14.13 -4.86
N LYS A 44 -15.32 13.71 -4.86
CA LYS A 44 -16.46 14.62 -4.96
C LYS A 44 -16.54 15.57 -3.76
N GLU A 45 -16.22 15.13 -2.55
CA GLU A 45 -16.20 15.98 -1.36
C GLU A 45 -15.02 16.94 -1.36
N LEU A 46 -13.84 16.49 -1.79
CA LEU A 46 -12.66 17.34 -1.93
C LEU A 46 -12.89 18.45 -2.96
N ARG A 47 -13.54 18.15 -4.09
CA ARG A 47 -13.90 19.16 -5.11
C ARG A 47 -14.88 20.24 -4.64
N LYS A 48 -15.62 20.01 -3.55
CA LYS A 48 -16.52 21.01 -2.95
C LYS A 48 -15.78 21.96 -2.01
N ARG A 49 -14.58 21.61 -1.55
CA ARG A 49 -13.75 22.48 -0.71
C ARG A 49 -13.01 23.45 -1.62
N GLU A 50 -13.19 24.75 -1.41
CA GLU A 50 -12.51 25.80 -2.21
C GLU A 50 -10.99 25.76 -2.01
N GLU A 51 -10.53 25.37 -0.82
CA GLU A 51 -9.12 25.23 -0.50
C GLU A 51 -8.92 24.09 0.51
N ILE A 52 -7.85 23.32 0.35
CA ILE A 52 -7.35 22.39 1.37
C ILE A 52 -5.92 22.81 1.66
N ILE A 53 -5.70 23.32 2.87
CA ILE A 53 -4.49 24.07 3.17
C ILE A 53 -3.47 23.17 3.86
N ILE A 54 -3.92 22.15 4.60
CA ILE A 54 -3.05 21.28 5.39
C ILE A 54 -3.38 19.80 5.24
N ARG A 55 -2.35 18.96 5.46
CA ARG A 55 -2.43 17.50 5.28
C ARG A 55 -3.49 16.86 6.19
N GLU A 56 -3.67 17.41 7.37
CA GLU A 56 -4.60 16.93 8.40
C GLU A 56 -6.05 17.01 7.93
N GLU A 57 -6.42 18.07 7.21
CA GLU A 57 -7.76 18.23 6.63
C GLU A 57 -8.04 17.15 5.59
N TYR A 58 -7.03 16.81 4.78
CA TYR A 58 -7.10 15.71 3.84
C TYR A 58 -7.37 14.39 4.57
N THR A 59 -6.53 14.07 5.56
CA THR A 59 -6.66 12.86 6.38
C THR A 59 -8.03 12.77 7.04
N GLN A 60 -8.58 13.89 7.50
CA GLN A 60 -9.89 13.94 8.16
C GLN A 60 -11.05 13.63 7.20
N VAL A 61 -11.06 14.20 5.98
CA VAL A 61 -12.05 13.87 4.93
C VAL A 61 -12.08 12.37 4.65
N TYR A 62 -10.88 11.78 4.63
CA TYR A 62 -10.67 10.37 4.41
C TYR A 62 -11.23 9.54 5.60
N PHE A 63 -10.91 9.89 6.85
CA PHE A 63 -11.42 9.21 8.06
C PHE A 63 -12.95 9.25 8.19
N GLU A 64 -13.60 10.32 7.71
CA GLU A 64 -15.08 10.42 7.73
C GLU A 64 -15.77 9.37 6.85
N LYS A 65 -15.07 8.78 5.87
CA LYS A 65 -15.65 7.79 4.94
C LYS A 65 -15.31 6.35 5.27
N GLY A 66 -14.42 6.10 6.23
CA GLY A 66 -14.08 4.76 6.66
C GLY A 66 -12.84 4.68 7.55
N LYS A 67 -12.48 3.46 7.92
CA LYS A 67 -11.24 3.19 8.65
C LYS A 67 -10.05 3.32 7.69
N ILE A 68 -9.13 4.22 8.00
CA ILE A 68 -7.95 4.49 7.19
C ILE A 68 -6.71 4.28 8.02
N HIS A 69 -5.71 3.70 7.36
CA HIS A 69 -4.40 3.47 7.92
C HIS A 69 -3.40 4.47 7.34
N GLU A 70 -2.75 5.24 8.21
CA GLU A 70 -1.76 6.21 7.77
C GLU A 70 -0.44 5.54 7.40
N LEU A 71 0.00 5.75 6.16
CA LEU A 71 1.30 5.31 5.68
C LEU A 71 2.43 5.98 6.48
N GLY A 72 3.38 5.18 6.97
CA GLY A 72 4.49 5.61 7.83
C GLY A 72 4.17 5.70 9.32
N LYS A 73 2.89 5.48 9.72
CA LYS A 73 2.51 5.29 11.12
C LYS A 73 2.06 3.86 11.38
N GLU A 74 1.00 3.45 10.68
CA GLU A 74 0.35 2.15 10.88
C GLU A 74 0.72 1.15 9.78
N TRP A 75 1.16 1.65 8.62
CA TRP A 75 1.67 0.84 7.52
C TRP A 75 3.11 1.20 7.19
N ASN A 76 3.95 0.16 7.12
CA ASN A 76 5.30 0.25 6.59
C ASN A 76 5.28 -0.30 5.17
N THR A 77 5.72 0.52 4.22
CA THR A 77 5.96 0.07 2.84
C THR A 77 7.42 -0.32 2.69
N LEU A 78 7.63 -1.53 2.21
CA LEU A 78 8.95 -1.96 1.72
C LEU A 78 9.00 -1.68 0.23
N ASP A 79 10.01 -0.92 -0.17
CA ASP A 79 10.26 -0.62 -1.57
C ASP A 79 11.07 -1.76 -2.22
N ILE A 80 10.61 -2.22 -3.38
CA ILE A 80 11.25 -3.30 -4.14
C ILE A 80 12.32 -2.73 -5.09
N GLU A 81 12.28 -1.44 -5.44
CA GLU A 81 13.30 -0.84 -6.32
C GLU A 81 14.69 -0.90 -5.68
N ASN A 82 14.77 -0.76 -4.36
CA ASN A 82 16.01 -0.85 -3.59
C ASN A 82 16.36 -2.28 -3.14
N LEU A 83 15.56 -3.28 -3.51
CA LEU A 83 15.79 -4.66 -3.09
C LEU A 83 17.07 -5.24 -3.68
N SER A 84 17.38 -4.92 -4.93
CA SER A 84 18.62 -5.34 -5.59
C SER A 84 19.86 -4.81 -4.87
N GLU A 85 19.85 -3.52 -4.49
CA GLU A 85 20.95 -2.90 -3.75
C GLU A 85 21.11 -3.52 -2.36
N PHE A 86 20.00 -3.82 -1.68
CA PHE A 86 20.00 -4.53 -0.41
C PHE A 86 20.60 -5.94 -0.52
N MET A 87 20.20 -6.72 -1.54
CA MET A 87 20.70 -8.07 -1.77
C MET A 87 22.20 -8.11 -2.11
N ILE A 88 22.72 -7.10 -2.82
CA ILE A 88 24.16 -6.97 -3.12
C ILE A 88 24.94 -6.59 -1.87
N LYS A 89 24.42 -5.65 -1.07
CA LYS A 89 25.09 -5.14 0.14
C LYS A 89 25.25 -6.21 1.23
N ASP A 90 24.31 -7.15 1.30
CA ASP A 90 24.33 -8.26 2.26
C ASP A 90 25.23 -9.44 1.82
N GLY A 91 25.96 -9.29 0.69
CA GLY A 91 27.05 -10.18 0.30
C GLY A 91 26.64 -11.45 -0.45
N TRP A 92 25.52 -11.41 -1.18
CA TRP A 92 24.97 -12.59 -1.87
C TRP A 92 25.15 -12.60 -3.39
N TYR A 93 26.11 -11.80 -3.89
CA TYR A 93 26.77 -11.94 -5.20
C TYR A 93 28.24 -11.55 -5.12
#